data_AF-A0A920L8R2-F1
#
_entry.id   AF-A0A920L8R2-F1
#
_cell.length_a   1.000
_cell.length_b   1.000
_cell.length_c   1.000
_cell.angle_alpha   90.00
_cell.angle_beta   90.00
_cell.angle_gamma   90.00
#
_symmetry.space_group_name_H-M   'P 1'
#
loop_
_entity.id
_entity.type
_entity.pdbx_description
1 polymer ?
#
loop_
_entity_poly.entity_id
_entity_poly.type
_entity_poly.pdbx_seq_one_letter_code
_entity_poly.pdbx_strand_id
1 'polypeptide(L)' 'MKRKITNEVEVGNIRIGGSNPIVIQSMTNTDTSDINATVNQIKELFLQVQKLLE' A
#
# COMPACT_ATOMS: atom_id res chain seq x y z
N MET A 1 -7.12 17.50 12.76
CA MET A 1 -8.33 16.66 12.59
C MET A 1 -8.17 15.38 13.42
N LYS A 2 -9.23 14.75 13.93
CA LYS A 2 -9.15 13.40 14.55
C LYS A 2 -9.63 12.34 13.55
N ARG A 3 -9.00 11.17 13.52
CA ARG A 3 -9.45 10.04 12.67
C ARG A 3 -10.79 9.50 13.19
N LYS A 4 -11.72 9.20 12.29
CA LYS A 4 -12.96 8.47 12.60
C LYS A 4 -12.62 7.01 12.93
N ILE A 5 -13.15 6.48 14.03
CA ILE A 5 -13.07 5.04 14.31
C ILE A 5 -13.95 4.31 13.28
N THR A 6 -13.37 3.32 12.61
CA THR A 6 -14.04 2.45 11.64
C THR A 6 -13.87 1.00 12.05
N ASN A 7 -14.62 0.09 11.43
CA ASN A 7 -14.32 -1.34 11.51
C ASN A 7 -12.86 -1.60 11.08
N GLU A 8 -12.24 -2.61 11.67
CA GLU A 8 -10.98 -3.17 11.20
C GLU A 8 -11.25 -4.13 10.03
N VAL A 9 -10.40 -4.09 9.00
CA VAL A 9 -10.38 -5.05 7.89
C VAL A 9 -8.97 -5.54 7.66
N GLU A 10 -8.82 -6.81 7.28
CA GLU A 10 -7.54 -7.45 6.99
C GLU A 10 -7.35 -7.58 5.48
N VAL A 11 -6.18 -7.18 4.99
CA VAL A 11 -5.77 -7.22 3.58
C VAL A 11 -4.43 -7.93 3.51
N GLY A 12 -4.46 -9.23 3.18
CA GLY A 12 -3.30 -10.10 3.32
C GLY A 12 -2.90 -10.24 4.79
N ASN A 13 -1.76 -9.66 5.15
CA ASN A 13 -1.23 -9.60 6.51
C ASN A 13 -1.29 -8.19 7.14
N ILE A 14 -2.00 -7.24 6.51
CA ILE A 14 -2.09 -5.83 6.93
C ILE A 14 -3.49 -5.51 7.45
N ARG A 15 -3.57 -4.83 8.61
CA ARG A 15 -4.82 -4.40 9.24
C ARG A 15 -5.09 -2.92 8.98
N ILE A 16 -6.28 -2.59 8.49
CA ILE A 16 -6.69 -1.24 8.11
C ILE A 16 -7.94 -0.87 8.91
N GLY A 17 -8.01 0.37 9.42
CA GLY A 17 -9.16 0.87 10.20
C GLY A 17 -8.91 0.91 11.71
N GLY A 18 -9.98 0.92 12.50
CA GLY A 18 -10.01 1.00 13.99
C GLY A 18 -9.08 2.11 14.70
N SER A 19 -8.35 1.04 15.04
CA SER A 19 -7.20 1.03 15.96
C SER A 19 -5.89 1.41 15.27
N ASN A 20 -5.60 0.78 14.14
CA ASN A 20 -4.28 0.70 13.47
C ASN A 20 -3.77 2.03 12.88
N PRO A 21 -2.47 2.14 12.53
CA PRO A 21 -1.92 3.27 11.77
C PRO A 21 -2.62 3.52 10.42
N ILE A 22 -2.33 4.67 9.81
CA ILE A 22 -2.71 4.95 8.41
C ILE A 22 -1.70 4.24 7.52
N VAL A 23 -2.18 3.38 6.62
CA VAL A 23 -1.35 2.69 5.63
C VAL A 23 -1.18 3.54 4.37
N ILE A 24 0.00 3.48 3.76
CA ILE A 24 0.27 4.09 2.46
C ILE A 24 0.00 3.04 1.37
N GLN A 25 -0.67 3.44 0.29
CA GLN A 25 -0.95 2.60 -0.88
C GLN A 25 -0.49 3.32 -2.15
N SER A 26 -0.21 2.55 -3.21
CA SER A 26 0.14 3.05 -4.54
C SER A 26 -0.41 2.09 -5.60
N MET A 27 -0.28 2.48 -6.88
CA MET A 27 -0.82 1.76 -8.04
C MET A 27 0.19 1.77 -9.19
N THR A 28 0.30 0.66 -9.91
CA THR A 28 1.09 0.56 -11.14
C THR A 28 0.41 1.29 -12.30
N ASN A 29 1.19 1.92 -13.18
CA ASN A 29 0.70 2.57 -14.41
C ASN A 29 1.25 1.92 -15.70
N THR A 30 1.97 0.80 -15.54
CA THR A 30 2.39 -0.10 -16.61
C THR A 30 1.20 -0.91 -17.14
N ASP A 31 1.29 -1.38 -18.39
CA ASP A 31 0.31 -2.34 -18.92
C ASP A 31 0.39 -3.62 -18.09
N THR A 32 -0.74 -4.02 -17.49
CA THR A 32 -0.82 -5.18 -16.58
C THR A 32 -0.57 -6.51 -17.31
N SER A 33 -0.63 -6.54 -18.64
CA SER A 33 -0.20 -7.69 -19.45
C SER A 33 1.33 -7.76 -19.63
N ASP A 34 2.07 -6.66 -19.46
CA ASP A 34 3.53 -6.70 -19.31
C ASP A 34 3.89 -7.05 -17.86
N ILE A 35 4.04 -8.35 -17.65
CA ILE A 35 4.47 -8.96 -16.38
C ILE A 35 5.79 -8.36 -15.90
N ASN A 36 6.75 -8.09 -16.80
CA ASN A 36 8.09 -7.62 -16.41
C ASN A 36 8.06 -6.17 -15.96
N ALA A 37 7.39 -5.30 -16.72
CA ALA A 37 7.23 -3.89 -16.35
C ALA A 37 6.44 -3.75 -15.05
N THR A 38 5.32 -4.48 -14.93
CA THR A 38 4.47 -4.49 -13.71
C THR A 38 5.24 -4.99 -12.48
N VAL A 39 5.94 -6.12 -12.58
CA VAL A 39 6.70 -6.70 -11.44
C VAL A 39 7.88 -5.81 -11.02
N ASN A 40 8.54 -5.12 -11.96
CA ASN A 40 9.61 -4.19 -11.61
C ASN A 40 9.06 -2.92 -10.94
N GLN A 41 7.96 -2.36 -11.46
CA GLN A 41 7.30 -1.22 -10.84
C GLN A 41 6.78 -1.52 -9.42
N ILE A 42 6.27 -2.73 -9.17
CA ILE A 42 5.86 -3.15 -7.82
C ILE A 42 7.04 -3.10 -6.82
N LYS A 43 8.24 -3.55 -7.23
CA LYS A 43 9.44 -3.49 -6.38
C LYS A 43 9.86 -2.04 -6.11
N GLU A 44 9.84 -1.20 -7.13
CA GLU A 44 10.16 0.23 -7.00
C GLU A 44 9.19 0.95 -6.06
N LEU A 45 7.87 0.74 -6.22
CA LEU A 45 6.85 1.31 -5.36
C LEU A 45 6.98 0.82 -3.91
N PHE A 46 7.28 -0.46 -3.68
CA PHE A 46 7.56 -0.97 -2.33
C PHE A 46 8.75 -0.26 -1.68
N LEU A 47 9.87 -0.13 -2.41
CA LEU A 47 11.08 0.56 -1.92
C LEU A 47 10.87 2.07 -1.73
N GLN A 48 10.01 2.71 -2.53
CA GLN A 48 9.62 4.12 -2.35
C GLN A 48 8.75 4.30 -1.10
N VAL A 49 7.75 3.42 -0.88
CA VAL A 49 6.88 3.49 0.31
C VAL A 49 7.64 3.19 1.60
N GLN A 50 8.62 2.27 1.58
CA GLN A 50 9.50 2.02 2.73
C GLN A 50 10.23 3.30 3.20
N LYS A 51 10.73 4.12 2.25
CA LYS A 51 11.41 5.40 2.52
C LYS A 51 10.50 6.53 3.02
N LEU A 52 9.19 6.32 3.09
CA LEU A 52 8.24 7.26 3.69
C LEU A 52 7.94 6.93 5.16
N LEU A 53 8.66 5.97 5.74
CA LEU A 53 8.55 5.53 7.14
C LEU A 53 9.86 5.81 7.94
N GLU A 54 10.83 6.45 7.31
CA GLU A 54 12.08 6.97 7.89
C GLU A 54 11.96 8.49 8.16
#